data_AF-A0A8H7F816-F1
#
_entry.id   AF-A0A8H7F816-F1
#
_cell.length_a   1.000
_cell.length_b   1.000
_cell.length_c   1.000
_cell.angle_alpha   90.00
_cell.angle_beta   90.00
_cell.angle_gamma   90.00
#
_symmetry.space_group_name_H-M   'P 1'
#
loop_
_entity.id
_entity.type
_entity.pdbx_description
1 polymer ?
#
loop_
_entity_poly.entity_id
_entity_poly.type
_entity_poly.pdbx_seq_one_letter_code
_entity_poly.pdbx_strand_id
1 'polypeptide(L)'
;MSASQETTAHSFNRILNHTKSTSKPRATGEPDDGTRKLRRLILVDGIPSSVDSTLRPRIWKILLRVNDLSADRFLCYVARGPCEVREKIRNDTFRTLATDKGFKERVREDMLVRLLDAFVWRNHDRQESSQLGFTYVQGMNVLAAPFLYTMPSEVEAFYCFAKFIEECCPLYVQPTLEGVHRGLKLLDRCLKIVDPELYAHLRSKNLSAEIYAFPSVLTLCACTPPLDQVLQLWDFLLAFGVHLNVLCVIAQLLLMREDVMASPSPMRLLRTFPPLEALPVIGIAVTLVRDLPTEGISSLYLIEYCILSVAFKDQLFKSRYNRTSNNKIPQQIFVLAEIGAYVFELAIQVSRASILDVPVRQCLSLLPMHHIYLESPPLSQ
;
A
#
# COMPACT_ATOMS: atom_id res chain seq x y z
N MET A 1 -7.93 -19.58 -19.16
CA MET A 1 -7.25 -18.64 -18.21
C MET A 1 -5.75 -18.53 -18.46
N SER A 2 -5.01 -19.60 -18.79
CA SER A 2 -3.55 -19.54 -19.00
C SER A 2 -3.09 -18.62 -20.14
N ALA A 3 -3.71 -18.71 -21.33
CA ALA A 3 -3.31 -17.90 -22.50
C ALA A 3 -3.45 -16.38 -22.28
N SER A 4 -4.44 -15.95 -21.48
CA SER A 4 -4.61 -14.55 -21.09
C SER A 4 -3.50 -14.10 -20.14
N GLN A 5 -3.18 -14.91 -19.11
CA GLN A 5 -2.10 -14.63 -18.16
C GLN A 5 -0.71 -14.62 -18.82
N GLU A 6 -0.46 -15.46 -19.82
CA GLU A 6 0.75 -15.45 -20.64
C GLU A 6 0.89 -14.16 -21.47
N THR A 7 -0.21 -13.70 -22.07
CA THR A 7 -0.25 -12.44 -22.81
C THR A 7 0.01 -11.24 -21.90
N THR A 8 -0.56 -11.24 -20.70
CA THR A 8 -0.29 -10.24 -19.66
C THR A 8 1.17 -10.27 -19.23
N ALA A 9 1.75 -11.45 -18.96
CA ALA A 9 3.15 -11.59 -18.58
C ALA A 9 4.09 -11.05 -19.67
N HIS A 10 3.79 -11.33 -20.94
CA HIS A 10 4.53 -10.79 -22.08
C HIS A 10 4.44 -9.24 -22.13
N SER A 11 3.28 -8.67 -21.85
CA SER A 11 3.08 -7.22 -21.81
C SER A 11 3.91 -6.54 -20.71
N PHE A 12 3.96 -7.12 -19.51
CA PHE A 12 4.86 -6.67 -18.44
C PHE A 12 6.32 -6.76 -18.86
N ASN A 13 6.76 -7.93 -19.34
CA ASN A 13 8.15 -8.15 -19.74
C ASN A 13 8.61 -7.17 -20.84
N ARG A 14 7.74 -6.86 -21.80
CA ARG A 14 8.01 -5.85 -22.84
C ARG A 14 8.33 -4.48 -22.22
N ILE A 15 7.53 -4.02 -21.26
CA ILE A 15 7.77 -2.73 -20.58
C ILE A 15 9.08 -2.76 -19.79
N LEU A 16 9.34 -3.85 -19.06
CA LEU A 16 10.54 -4.02 -18.23
C LEU A 16 11.83 -4.17 -19.05
N ASN A 17 11.75 -4.61 -20.31
CA ASN A 17 12.90 -4.76 -21.18
C ASN A 17 13.22 -3.46 -21.96
N HIS A 18 12.21 -2.66 -22.32
CA HIS A 18 12.42 -1.37 -22.99
C HIS A 18 13.09 -0.32 -22.10
N THR A 19 12.86 -0.36 -20.79
CA THR A 19 13.50 0.53 -19.81
C THR A 19 15.02 0.34 -19.76
N LYS A 20 15.56 -0.81 -20.19
CA LYS A 20 17.02 -1.04 -20.27
C LYS A 20 17.69 -0.43 -21.52
N SER A 21 16.93 -0.07 -22.56
CA SER A 21 17.49 0.28 -23.89
C SER A 21 17.72 1.79 -24.10
N THR A 22 17.20 2.66 -23.23
CA THR A 22 17.37 4.12 -23.38
C THR A 22 18.54 4.65 -22.57
N SER A 23 19.76 4.47 -23.10
CA SER A 23 21.03 5.03 -22.61
C SER A 23 21.20 6.53 -22.94
N LYS A 24 20.15 7.35 -22.78
CA LYS A 24 20.27 8.81 -22.82
C LYS A 24 19.78 9.41 -21.50
N PRO A 25 20.51 10.36 -20.90
CA PRO A 25 20.04 11.04 -19.70
C PRO A 25 18.78 11.82 -20.07
N ARG A 26 17.63 11.32 -19.63
CA ARG A 26 16.32 11.90 -19.95
C ARG A 26 15.94 12.94 -18.90
N ALA A 27 15.29 14.01 -19.35
CA ALA A 27 14.92 15.15 -18.53
C ALA A 27 14.10 14.74 -17.29
N THR A 28 14.48 15.32 -16.16
CA THR A 28 14.06 14.96 -14.81
C THR A 28 12.67 15.50 -14.47
N GLY A 29 11.66 14.63 -14.31
CA GLY A 29 10.43 15.00 -13.60
C GLY A 29 9.09 14.46 -14.12
N GLU A 30 9.06 13.65 -15.18
CA GLU A 30 7.84 12.89 -15.54
C GLU A 30 7.95 11.45 -15.02
N PRO A 31 6.86 10.85 -14.50
CA PRO A 31 6.85 9.41 -14.28
C PRO A 31 7.12 8.74 -15.62
N ASP A 32 8.20 7.95 -15.68
CA ASP A 32 8.57 7.23 -16.88
C ASP A 32 7.34 6.54 -17.48
N ASP A 33 7.11 6.71 -18.79
CA ASP A 33 5.96 6.15 -19.50
C ASP A 33 5.82 4.64 -19.23
N GLY A 34 6.94 3.95 -18.99
CA GLY A 34 6.97 2.57 -18.50
C GLY A 34 6.29 2.39 -17.13
N THR A 35 6.60 3.21 -16.13
CA THR A 35 5.99 3.15 -14.79
C THR A 35 4.48 3.39 -14.84
N ARG A 36 4.04 4.35 -15.67
CA ARG A 36 2.61 4.62 -15.89
C ARG A 36 1.88 3.40 -16.48
N LYS A 37 2.48 2.76 -17.48
CA LYS A 37 1.95 1.53 -18.09
C LYS A 37 1.93 0.36 -17.09
N LEU A 38 2.98 0.21 -16.27
CA LEU A 38 3.03 -0.80 -15.21
C LEU A 38 1.88 -0.62 -14.20
N ARG A 39 1.67 0.60 -13.71
CA ARG A 39 0.56 0.91 -12.78
C ARG A 39 -0.79 0.52 -13.35
N ARG A 40 -1.04 0.85 -14.63
CA ARG A 40 -2.28 0.47 -15.32
C ARG A 40 -2.45 -1.06 -15.38
N LEU A 41 -1.42 -1.80 -15.80
CA LEU A 41 -1.49 -3.26 -15.88
C LEU A 41 -1.69 -3.91 -14.51
N ILE A 42 -1.03 -3.39 -13.46
CA ILE A 42 -1.23 -3.87 -12.09
C ILE A 42 -2.69 -3.74 -11.66
N LEU A 43 -3.33 -2.62 -11.97
CA LEU A 43 -4.72 -2.36 -11.58
C LEU A 43 -5.73 -3.21 -12.36
N VAL A 44 -5.49 -3.42 -13.66
CA VAL A 44 -6.44 -4.11 -14.54
C VAL A 44 -6.27 -5.62 -14.50
N ASP A 45 -5.03 -6.10 -14.60
CA ASP A 45 -4.73 -7.52 -14.82
C ASP A 45 -4.06 -8.20 -13.61
N GLY A 46 -3.48 -7.42 -12.69
CA GLY A 46 -2.59 -7.92 -11.66
C GLY A 46 -1.26 -8.43 -12.22
N ILE A 47 -0.30 -8.75 -11.34
CA ILE A 47 0.99 -9.30 -11.76
C ILE A 47 0.89 -10.83 -11.89
N PRO A 48 1.08 -11.42 -13.08
CA PRO A 48 0.92 -12.86 -13.32
C PRO A 48 2.14 -13.67 -12.83
N SER A 49 2.42 -13.65 -11.53
CA SER A 49 3.63 -14.28 -10.96
C SER A 49 3.63 -15.82 -10.96
N SER A 50 2.48 -16.45 -11.22
CA SER A 50 2.40 -17.89 -11.47
C SER A 50 2.97 -18.28 -12.84
N VAL A 51 2.94 -17.35 -13.81
CA VAL A 51 3.52 -17.54 -15.15
C VAL A 51 4.99 -17.15 -15.16
N ASP A 52 5.32 -15.99 -14.59
CA ASP A 52 6.70 -15.51 -14.47
C ASP A 52 6.93 -14.94 -13.06
N SER A 53 7.56 -15.76 -12.22
CA SER A 53 7.86 -15.42 -10.83
C SER A 53 8.85 -14.27 -10.68
N THR A 54 9.56 -13.88 -11.74
CA THR A 54 10.52 -12.77 -11.73
C THR A 54 9.85 -11.40 -11.88
N LEU A 55 8.59 -11.34 -12.31
CA LEU A 55 7.89 -10.09 -12.57
C LEU A 55 7.73 -9.24 -11.31
N ARG A 56 7.16 -9.81 -10.25
CA ARG A 56 6.90 -9.07 -9.00
C ARG A 56 8.16 -8.45 -8.40
N PRO A 57 9.28 -9.17 -8.18
CA PRO A 57 10.48 -8.55 -7.62
C PRO A 57 11.06 -7.45 -8.52
N ARG A 58 11.02 -7.61 -9.85
CA ARG A 58 11.46 -6.57 -10.79
C ARG A 58 10.59 -5.32 -10.71
N ILE A 59 9.27 -5.50 -10.68
CA ILE A 59 8.28 -4.41 -10.63
C ILE A 59 8.37 -3.67 -9.30
N TRP A 60 8.43 -4.38 -8.18
CA TRP A 60 8.54 -3.77 -6.85
C TRP A 60 9.81 -2.93 -6.72
N LYS A 61 10.95 -3.40 -7.21
CA LYS A 61 12.19 -2.61 -7.25
C LYS A 61 12.03 -1.31 -8.05
N ILE A 62 11.35 -1.36 -9.20
CA ILE A 62 11.08 -0.17 -10.02
C ILE A 62 10.15 0.81 -9.28
N LEU A 63 9.04 0.32 -8.71
CA LEU A 63 8.08 1.13 -7.97
C LEU A 63 8.71 1.79 -6.73
N LEU A 64 9.62 1.09 -6.05
CA LEU A 64 10.39 1.60 -4.91
C LEU A 64 11.65 2.38 -5.31
N ARG A 65 11.97 2.45 -6.61
CA ARG A 65 13.17 3.12 -7.15
C ARG A 65 14.48 2.60 -6.54
N VAL A 66 14.55 1.29 -6.35
CA VAL A 66 15.73 0.60 -5.86
C VAL A 66 16.68 0.38 -7.04
N ASN A 67 17.64 1.29 -7.19
CA ASN A 67 18.60 1.28 -8.30
C ASN A 67 20.01 0.83 -7.88
N ASP A 68 20.31 0.89 -6.58
CA ASP A 68 21.63 0.56 -6.03
C ASP A 68 21.50 -0.56 -4.99
N LEU A 69 22.31 -1.61 -5.18
CA LEU A 69 22.32 -2.82 -4.39
C LEU A 69 23.78 -3.16 -4.08
N SER A 70 24.32 -2.59 -2.99
CA SER A 70 25.67 -2.94 -2.54
C SER A 70 25.60 -4.13 -1.58
N ALA A 71 25.97 -5.30 -2.10
CA ALA A 71 26.15 -6.50 -1.27
C ALA A 71 27.18 -6.25 -0.16
N ASP A 72 28.28 -5.57 -0.47
CA ASP A 72 29.32 -5.23 0.49
C ASP A 72 28.76 -4.42 1.68
N ARG A 73 27.97 -3.38 1.42
CA ARG A 73 27.36 -2.59 2.50
C ARG A 73 26.41 -3.41 3.35
N PHE A 74 25.58 -4.26 2.73
CA PHE A 74 24.69 -5.15 3.48
C PHE A 74 25.50 -6.13 4.35
N LEU A 75 26.55 -6.74 3.81
CA LEU A 75 27.44 -7.64 4.53
C LEU A 75 28.18 -6.93 5.66
N CYS A 76 28.60 -5.67 5.47
CA CYS A 76 29.18 -4.87 6.56
C CYS A 76 28.20 -4.71 7.73
N TYR A 77 26.91 -4.48 7.48
CA TYR A 77 25.92 -4.41 8.55
C TYR A 77 25.71 -5.77 9.23
N VAL A 78 25.65 -6.86 8.46
CA VAL A 78 25.53 -8.21 9.01
C VAL A 78 26.75 -8.58 9.86
N ALA A 79 27.95 -8.20 9.42
CA ALA A 79 29.21 -8.48 10.11
C ALA A 79 29.34 -7.76 11.48
N ARG A 80 28.57 -6.70 11.72
CA ARG A 80 28.48 -6.07 13.05
C ARG A 80 27.78 -6.94 14.10
N GLY A 81 27.07 -7.98 13.65
CA GLY A 81 26.39 -8.91 14.55
C GLY A 81 25.08 -8.36 15.12
N PRO A 82 24.62 -8.91 16.25
CA PRO A 82 23.37 -8.51 16.91
C PRO A 82 23.31 -7.03 17.30
N CYS A 83 22.22 -6.36 16.91
CA CYS A 83 21.93 -5.02 17.41
C CYS A 83 21.38 -5.05 18.85
N GLU A 84 21.36 -3.88 19.49
CA GLU A 84 20.89 -3.69 20.87
C GLU A 84 19.44 -4.17 21.13
N VAL A 85 18.59 -4.19 20.10
CA VAL A 85 17.19 -4.60 20.17
C VAL A 85 16.93 -6.01 19.63
N ARG A 86 17.99 -6.82 19.44
CA ARG A 86 17.92 -8.19 18.90
C ARG A 86 16.88 -9.06 19.60
N GLU A 87 16.76 -8.98 20.92
CA GLU A 87 15.82 -9.80 21.67
C GLU A 87 14.35 -9.47 21.31
N LYS A 88 14.02 -8.17 21.15
CA LYS A 88 12.71 -7.73 20.69
C LYS A 88 12.41 -8.23 19.28
N ILE A 89 13.40 -8.16 18.40
CA ILE A 89 13.31 -8.70 17.04
C ILE A 89 12.97 -10.20 17.10
N ARG A 90 13.73 -10.99 17.89
CA ARG A 90 13.51 -12.44 18.00
C ARG A 90 12.12 -12.80 18.54
N ASN A 91 11.64 -12.06 19.53
CA ASN A 91 10.29 -12.23 20.10
C ASN A 91 9.15 -11.97 19.10
N ASP A 92 9.44 -11.30 17.99
CA ASP A 92 8.48 -11.07 16.92
C ASP A 92 8.69 -12.01 15.73
N THR A 93 9.95 -12.31 15.37
CA THR A 93 10.27 -13.15 14.21
C THR A 93 9.79 -14.59 14.37
N PHE A 94 9.87 -15.18 15.57
CA PHE A 94 9.46 -16.58 15.80
C PHE A 94 7.99 -16.85 15.46
N ARG A 95 7.14 -15.83 15.59
CA ARG A 95 5.68 -15.89 15.38
C ARG A 95 5.24 -15.27 14.05
N THR A 96 6.16 -14.76 13.25
CA THR A 96 5.84 -14.06 11.98
C THR A 96 5.32 -15.03 10.94
N LEU A 97 4.07 -14.84 10.51
CA LEU A 97 3.39 -15.70 9.53
C LEU A 97 3.56 -17.21 9.84
N ALA A 98 3.53 -17.56 11.14
CA ALA A 98 3.93 -18.89 11.59
C ALA A 98 3.01 -20.02 11.09
N THR A 99 1.82 -19.71 10.62
CA THR A 99 0.86 -20.68 10.07
C THR A 99 0.96 -20.82 8.54
N ASP A 100 1.70 -19.95 7.85
CA ASP A 100 1.83 -19.98 6.39
C ASP A 100 2.98 -20.90 5.97
N LYS A 101 2.63 -22.00 5.30
CA LYS A 101 3.62 -23.02 4.88
C LYS A 101 4.53 -22.51 3.75
N GLY A 102 3.96 -21.83 2.75
CA GLY A 102 4.72 -21.31 1.62
C GLY A 102 5.73 -20.25 2.07
N PHE A 103 5.36 -19.42 3.03
CA PHE A 103 6.26 -18.48 3.67
C PHE A 103 7.42 -19.20 4.36
N LYS A 104 7.14 -20.18 5.21
CA LYS A 104 8.17 -20.92 5.97
C LYS A 104 9.14 -21.70 5.09
N GLU A 105 8.70 -22.16 3.92
CA GLU A 105 9.55 -22.85 2.95
C GLU A 105 10.57 -21.89 2.30
N ARG A 106 10.24 -20.61 2.17
CA ARG A 106 11.10 -19.61 1.50
C ARG A 106 11.85 -18.70 2.46
N VAL A 107 11.26 -18.38 3.60
CA VAL A 107 11.77 -17.38 4.54
C VAL A 107 12.00 -18.03 5.89
N ARG A 108 13.28 -18.21 6.23
CA ARG A 108 13.71 -18.71 7.54
C ARG A 108 13.73 -17.57 8.56
N GLU A 109 13.53 -17.89 9.83
CA GLU A 109 13.54 -16.90 10.92
C GLU A 109 14.86 -16.09 10.95
N ASP A 110 16.00 -16.73 10.71
CA ASP A 110 17.31 -16.08 10.70
C ASP A 110 17.46 -15.04 9.58
N MET A 111 16.72 -15.18 8.48
CA MET A 111 16.67 -14.17 7.41
C MET A 111 15.94 -12.90 7.88
N LEU A 112 14.79 -13.06 8.55
CA LEU A 112 14.06 -11.94 9.15
C LEU A 112 14.92 -11.22 10.18
N VAL A 113 15.56 -11.97 11.07
CA VAL A 113 16.44 -11.43 12.10
C VAL A 113 17.59 -10.66 11.45
N ARG A 114 18.37 -11.27 10.53
CA ARG A 114 19.48 -10.61 9.84
C ARG A 114 19.07 -9.31 9.14
N LEU A 115 17.95 -9.33 8.41
CA LEU A 115 17.46 -8.15 7.69
C LEU A 115 17.13 -7.02 8.67
N LEU A 116 16.44 -7.31 9.77
CA LEU A 116 16.03 -6.31 10.76
C LEU A 116 17.22 -5.76 11.54
N ASP A 117 18.18 -6.60 11.93
CA ASP A 117 19.44 -6.13 12.54
C ASP A 117 20.22 -5.23 11.60
N ALA A 118 20.40 -5.65 10.34
CA ALA A 118 21.09 -4.83 9.35
C ALA A 118 20.39 -3.49 9.14
N PHE A 119 19.05 -3.44 9.24
CA PHE A 119 18.29 -2.21 9.12
C PHE A 119 18.50 -1.29 10.33
N VAL A 120 18.57 -1.84 11.55
CA VAL A 120 18.92 -1.06 12.74
C VAL A 120 20.32 -0.46 12.61
N TRP A 121 21.31 -1.24 12.17
CA TRP A 121 22.68 -0.74 11.94
C TRP A 121 22.75 0.36 10.87
N ARG A 122 22.04 0.17 9.76
CA ARG A 122 21.93 1.17 8.70
C ARG A 122 21.36 2.49 9.24
N ASN A 123 20.37 2.42 10.12
CA ASN A 123 19.76 3.61 10.70
C ASN A 123 20.67 4.28 11.72
N HIS A 124 21.41 3.52 12.52
CA HIS A 124 22.43 4.07 13.42
C HIS A 124 23.43 4.94 12.66
N ASP A 125 23.97 4.45 11.54
CA ASP A 125 24.89 5.21 10.67
C ASP A 125 24.24 6.47 10.07
N ARG A 126 22.91 6.49 9.91
CA ARG A 126 22.17 7.64 9.37
C ARG A 126 21.77 8.66 10.44
N GLN A 127 21.65 8.26 11.69
CA GLN A 127 21.25 9.15 12.78
C GLN A 127 22.28 10.25 13.05
N GLU A 128 23.57 10.02 12.74
CA GLU A 128 24.59 11.08 12.74
C GLU A 128 24.28 12.22 11.75
N SER A 129 23.39 12.01 10.78
CA SER A 129 23.08 12.96 9.70
C SER A 129 21.60 13.38 9.61
N SER A 130 20.67 12.82 10.40
CA SER A 130 19.23 13.09 10.26
C SER A 130 18.47 13.12 11.58
N GLN A 131 17.45 13.99 11.68
CA GLN A 131 16.62 14.17 12.89
C GLN A 131 15.60 13.05 13.15
N LEU A 132 15.44 12.09 12.23
CA LEU A 132 14.48 10.99 12.37
C LEU A 132 15.21 9.77 12.94
N GLY A 133 15.11 9.57 14.26
CA GLY A 133 15.60 8.38 14.94
C GLY A 133 14.72 7.17 14.63
N PHE A 134 15.23 6.24 13.82
CA PHE A 134 14.60 4.94 13.60
C PHE A 134 15.18 3.91 14.57
N THR A 135 14.30 3.22 15.29
CA THR A 135 14.59 2.03 16.10
C THR A 135 13.64 0.91 15.68
N TYR A 136 13.93 -0.34 16.06
CA TYR A 136 13.01 -1.43 15.81
C TYR A 136 11.70 -1.22 16.60
N VAL A 137 10.57 -1.28 15.91
CA VAL A 137 9.23 -1.26 16.50
C VAL A 137 8.48 -2.52 16.11
N GLN A 138 7.68 -3.06 17.03
CA GLN A 138 6.87 -4.26 16.82
C GLN A 138 5.98 -4.08 15.58
N GLY A 139 5.96 -5.09 14.71
CA GLY A 139 5.26 -5.07 13.43
C GLY A 139 6.19 -4.91 12.23
N MET A 140 7.41 -4.42 12.43
CA MET A 140 8.42 -4.34 11.35
C MET A 140 8.80 -5.69 10.76
N ASN A 141 8.80 -6.74 11.59
CA ASN A 141 8.94 -8.14 11.15
C ASN A 141 7.87 -8.55 10.12
N VAL A 142 6.62 -8.13 10.34
CA VAL A 142 5.50 -8.41 9.44
C VAL A 142 5.62 -7.58 8.16
N LEU A 143 6.09 -6.33 8.26
CA LEU A 143 6.36 -5.48 7.08
C LEU A 143 7.57 -5.97 6.25
N ALA A 144 8.56 -6.61 6.87
CA ALA A 144 9.72 -7.18 6.18
C ALA A 144 9.39 -8.49 5.44
N ALA A 145 8.43 -9.26 5.96
CA ALA A 145 8.08 -10.59 5.46
C ALA A 145 7.70 -10.61 3.95
N PRO A 146 6.84 -9.72 3.41
CA PRO A 146 6.53 -9.69 1.98
C PRO A 146 7.76 -9.48 1.09
N PHE A 147 8.73 -8.67 1.52
CA PHE A 147 9.96 -8.43 0.76
C PHE A 147 10.87 -9.65 0.76
N LEU A 148 11.08 -10.29 1.91
CA LEU A 148 11.88 -11.52 1.99
C LEU A 148 11.27 -12.68 1.21
N TYR A 149 9.93 -12.76 1.17
CA TYR A 149 9.24 -13.77 0.40
C TYR A 149 9.35 -13.54 -1.12
N THR A 150 9.30 -12.29 -1.54
CA THR A 150 9.20 -11.91 -2.96
C THR A 150 10.56 -11.78 -3.64
N MET A 151 11.57 -11.26 -2.94
CA MET A 151 12.86 -10.95 -3.53
C MET A 151 13.73 -12.19 -3.68
N PRO A 152 14.49 -12.31 -4.79
CA PRO A 152 15.34 -13.47 -5.03
C PRO A 152 16.56 -13.56 -4.10
N SER A 153 16.92 -12.48 -3.40
CA SER A 153 18.04 -12.46 -2.45
C SER A 153 17.75 -11.59 -1.22
N GLU A 154 18.41 -11.89 -0.09
CA GLU A 154 18.31 -11.08 1.14
C GLU A 154 18.81 -9.64 0.94
N VAL A 155 19.81 -9.43 0.08
CA VAL A 155 20.31 -8.08 -0.27
C VAL A 155 19.20 -7.27 -0.93
N GLU A 156 18.52 -7.84 -1.93
CA GLU A 156 17.40 -7.18 -2.59
C GLU A 156 16.23 -6.90 -1.63
N ALA A 157 15.88 -7.88 -0.79
CA ALA A 157 14.85 -7.72 0.24
C ALA A 157 15.19 -6.57 1.20
N PHE A 158 16.44 -6.52 1.68
CA PHE A 158 16.93 -5.49 2.59
C PHE A 158 16.80 -4.10 1.98
N TYR A 159 17.27 -3.89 0.75
CA TYR A 159 17.19 -2.56 0.12
C TYR A 159 15.76 -2.16 -0.21
N CYS A 160 14.91 -3.09 -0.62
CA CYS A 160 13.48 -2.82 -0.84
C CYS A 160 12.78 -2.43 0.47
N PHE A 161 12.98 -3.22 1.53
CA PHE A 161 12.44 -2.93 2.85
C PHE A 161 12.95 -1.59 3.40
N ALA A 162 14.25 -1.34 3.32
CA ALA A 162 14.83 -0.08 3.78
C ALA A 162 14.23 1.11 3.04
N LYS A 163 14.16 1.06 1.70
CA LYS A 163 13.53 2.14 0.90
C LYS A 163 12.07 2.34 1.24
N PHE A 164 11.33 1.24 1.41
CA PHE A 164 9.93 1.27 1.78
C PHE A 164 9.71 1.97 3.12
N ILE A 165 10.46 1.58 4.16
CA ILE A 165 10.34 2.20 5.48
C ILE A 165 10.81 3.66 5.46
N GLU A 166 11.98 3.93 4.87
CA GLU A 166 12.60 5.26 4.90
C GLU A 166 11.81 6.30 4.09
N GLU A 167 11.14 5.88 3.02
CA GLU A 167 10.52 6.81 2.08
C GLU A 167 9.01 6.65 1.94
N CYS A 168 8.46 5.45 2.04
CA CYS A 168 7.02 5.22 1.82
C CYS A 168 6.22 5.37 3.11
N CYS A 169 6.71 4.89 4.25
CA CYS A 169 5.99 4.96 5.52
C CYS A 169 6.87 5.26 6.75
N PRO A 170 7.73 6.31 6.73
CA PRO A 170 8.68 6.57 7.82
C PRO A 170 8.02 6.80 9.18
N LEU A 171 6.80 7.35 9.20
CA LEU A 171 6.05 7.60 10.44
C LEU A 171 5.38 6.36 11.02
N TYR A 172 5.37 5.22 10.29
CA TYR A 172 4.75 3.97 10.76
C TYR A 172 5.67 3.17 11.69
N VAL A 173 6.96 3.47 11.71
CA VAL A 173 7.97 2.74 12.47
C VAL A 173 8.71 3.62 13.48
N GLN A 174 8.16 4.80 13.79
CA GLN A 174 8.64 5.61 14.90
C GLN A 174 8.12 5.05 16.22
N PRO A 175 8.81 5.28 17.36
CA PRO A 175 8.36 4.80 18.67
C PRO A 175 6.92 5.18 19.03
N THR A 176 6.45 6.34 18.56
CA THR A 176 5.10 6.86 18.80
C THR A 176 4.05 6.32 17.84
N LEU A 177 4.46 5.58 16.79
CA LEU A 177 3.59 5.06 15.73
C LEU A 177 2.66 6.13 15.13
N GLU A 178 3.14 7.38 15.05
CA GLU A 178 2.30 8.52 14.70
C GLU A 178 1.58 8.34 13.36
N GLY A 179 2.25 7.77 12.36
CA GLY A 179 1.65 7.47 11.06
C GLY A 179 0.48 6.48 11.15
N VAL A 180 0.57 5.49 12.03
CA VAL A 180 -0.47 4.49 12.26
C VAL A 180 -1.69 5.12 12.92
N HIS A 181 -1.49 5.87 14.02
CA HIS A 181 -2.60 6.56 14.70
C HIS A 181 -3.28 7.60 13.79
N ARG A 182 -2.52 8.32 12.95
CA ARG A 182 -3.09 9.21 11.93
C ARG A 182 -3.93 8.42 10.91
N GLY A 183 -3.44 7.27 10.45
CA GLY A 183 -4.18 6.36 9.55
C GLY A 183 -5.48 5.83 10.16
N LEU A 184 -5.48 5.48 11.45
CA LEU A 184 -6.67 4.99 12.16
C LEU A 184 -7.73 6.09 12.34
N LYS A 185 -7.30 7.30 12.71
CA LYS A 185 -8.21 8.46 12.79
C LYS A 185 -8.82 8.81 11.43
N LEU A 186 -8.02 8.69 10.37
CA LEU A 186 -8.47 8.87 9.00
C LEU A 186 -9.47 7.78 8.59
N LEU A 187 -9.26 6.53 9.00
CA LEU A 187 -10.18 5.42 8.77
C LEU A 187 -11.56 5.73 9.35
N ASP A 188 -11.64 6.10 10.65
CA ASP A 188 -12.91 6.46 11.30
C ASP A 188 -13.63 7.60 10.55
N ARG A 189 -12.87 8.62 10.10
CA ARG A 189 -13.43 9.75 9.34
C ARG A 189 -13.98 9.33 7.98
N CYS A 190 -13.21 8.55 7.21
CA CYS A 190 -13.63 8.05 5.91
C CYS A 190 -14.84 7.13 6.05
N LEU A 191 -14.84 6.23 7.03
CA LEU A 191 -15.97 5.33 7.28
C LEU A 191 -17.24 6.11 7.62
N LYS A 192 -17.15 7.16 8.45
CA LYS A 192 -18.29 8.04 8.77
C LYS A 192 -18.93 8.68 7.54
N ILE A 193 -18.15 8.94 6.48
CA ILE A 193 -18.64 9.55 5.24
C ILE A 193 -19.23 8.50 4.31
N VAL A 194 -18.51 7.40 4.13
CA VAL A 194 -18.87 6.33 3.18
C VAL A 194 -20.05 5.51 3.68
N ASP A 195 -20.10 5.20 4.97
CA ASP A 195 -21.15 4.41 5.60
C ASP A 195 -21.43 4.93 7.03
N PRO A 196 -22.22 6.02 7.15
CA PRO A 196 -22.52 6.63 8.45
C PRO A 196 -23.28 5.70 9.39
N GLU A 197 -24.07 4.76 8.86
CA GLU A 197 -24.83 3.78 9.63
C GLU A 197 -23.90 2.78 10.30
N LEU A 198 -23.00 2.16 9.52
CA LEU A 198 -22.00 1.23 10.05
C LEU A 198 -21.07 1.91 11.05
N TYR A 199 -20.62 3.14 10.75
CA TYR A 199 -19.85 3.94 11.68
C TYR A 199 -20.59 4.14 13.01
N ALA A 200 -21.85 4.59 12.96
CA ALA A 200 -22.66 4.83 14.15
C ALA A 200 -22.88 3.55 14.97
N HIS A 201 -23.14 2.42 14.32
CA HIS A 201 -23.27 1.11 14.96
C HIS A 201 -22.01 0.72 15.72
N LEU A 202 -20.84 0.78 15.08
CA LEU A 202 -19.55 0.48 15.73
C LEU A 202 -19.28 1.43 16.91
N ARG A 203 -19.54 2.72 16.75
CA ARG A 203 -19.40 3.71 17.83
C ARG A 203 -20.34 3.43 19.00
N SER A 204 -21.58 3.00 18.76
CA SER A 204 -22.53 2.63 19.82
C SER A 204 -22.03 1.45 20.68
N LYS A 205 -21.14 0.61 20.10
CA LYS A 205 -20.48 -0.51 20.76
C LYS A 205 -19.09 -0.15 21.32
N ASN A 206 -18.72 1.14 21.34
CA ASN A 206 -17.39 1.63 21.71
C ASN A 206 -16.24 1.06 20.85
N LEU A 207 -16.52 0.73 19.58
CA LEU A 207 -15.53 0.21 18.63
C LEU A 207 -15.04 1.36 17.76
N SER A 208 -13.86 1.89 18.08
CA SER A 208 -13.11 2.80 17.20
C SER A 208 -12.16 2.02 16.30
N ALA A 209 -11.75 2.60 15.17
CA ALA A 209 -10.75 2.00 14.29
C ALA A 209 -9.48 1.59 15.04
N GLU A 210 -9.07 2.35 16.05
CA GLU A 210 -7.89 2.06 16.87
C GLU A 210 -7.95 0.71 17.60
N ILE A 211 -9.16 0.19 17.85
CA ILE A 211 -9.33 -1.08 18.55
C ILE A 211 -9.30 -2.26 17.57
N TYR A 212 -9.99 -2.15 16.43
CA TYR A 212 -10.13 -3.29 15.51
C TYR A 212 -9.19 -3.28 14.30
N ALA A 213 -8.82 -2.10 13.80
CA ALA A 213 -8.06 -1.96 12.56
C ALA A 213 -6.56 -1.77 12.80
N PHE A 214 -6.11 -1.63 14.06
CA PHE A 214 -4.71 -1.33 14.38
C PHE A 214 -3.71 -2.30 13.72
N PRO A 215 -3.86 -3.64 13.80
CA PRO A 215 -2.93 -4.56 13.14
C PRO A 215 -2.90 -4.38 11.61
N SER A 216 -4.07 -4.22 10.99
CA SER A 216 -4.23 -4.07 9.55
C SER A 216 -3.68 -2.73 9.03
N VAL A 217 -3.75 -1.65 9.82
CA VAL A 217 -3.13 -0.37 9.47
C VAL A 217 -1.63 -0.40 9.71
N LEU A 218 -1.17 -0.91 10.86
CA LEU A 218 0.25 -1.00 11.23
C LEU A 218 1.05 -1.80 10.19
N THR A 219 0.51 -2.95 9.79
CA THR A 219 1.21 -3.90 8.91
C THR A 219 0.80 -3.80 7.45
N LEU A 220 -0.03 -2.82 7.08
CA LEU A 220 -0.57 -2.67 5.73
C LEU A 220 -1.23 -3.97 5.23
N CYS A 221 -2.09 -4.53 6.08
CA CYS A 221 -2.77 -5.82 5.92
C CYS A 221 -1.86 -7.05 5.76
N ALA A 222 -0.54 -6.94 5.94
CA ALA A 222 0.35 -8.10 5.80
C ALA A 222 0.13 -9.18 6.88
N CYS A 223 -0.58 -8.85 7.97
CA CYS A 223 -1.03 -9.83 8.96
C CYS A 223 -2.36 -10.53 8.61
N THR A 224 -3.04 -10.16 7.51
CA THR A 224 -4.34 -10.72 7.12
C THR A 224 -4.12 -11.80 6.05
N PRO A 225 -4.18 -13.10 6.39
CA PRO A 225 -3.94 -14.17 5.43
C PRO A 225 -5.03 -14.22 4.35
N PRO A 226 -4.79 -14.86 3.19
CA PRO A 226 -3.58 -15.60 2.83
C PRO A 226 -2.50 -14.72 2.16
N LEU A 227 -1.24 -15.18 2.15
CA LEU A 227 -0.10 -14.39 1.70
C LEU A 227 -0.16 -14.01 0.21
N ASP A 228 -0.70 -14.85 -0.66
CA ASP A 228 -0.84 -14.54 -2.09
C ASP A 228 -1.75 -13.31 -2.32
N GLN A 229 -2.82 -13.19 -1.54
CA GLN A 229 -3.73 -12.05 -1.57
C GLN A 229 -3.08 -10.80 -0.98
N VAL A 230 -2.28 -10.96 0.08
CA VAL A 230 -1.46 -9.85 0.63
C VAL A 230 -0.50 -9.31 -0.44
N LEU A 231 0.19 -10.18 -1.18
CA LEU A 231 1.11 -9.76 -2.23
C LEU A 231 0.40 -9.02 -3.36
N GLN A 232 -0.79 -9.46 -3.76
CA GLN A 232 -1.61 -8.77 -4.76
C GLN A 232 -2.09 -7.40 -4.26
N LEU A 233 -2.49 -7.28 -2.99
CA LEU A 233 -2.81 -5.99 -2.39
C LEU A 233 -1.57 -5.09 -2.35
N TRP A 234 -0.40 -5.63 -2.03
CA TRP A 234 0.86 -4.89 -2.00
C TRP A 234 1.33 -4.44 -3.39
N ASP A 235 1.04 -5.20 -4.45
CA ASP A 235 1.25 -4.75 -5.83
C ASP A 235 0.53 -3.42 -6.08
N PHE A 236 -0.74 -3.31 -5.65
CA PHE A 236 -1.54 -2.09 -5.71
C PHE A 236 -0.99 -0.98 -4.79
N LEU A 237 -0.70 -1.29 -3.53
CA LEU A 237 -0.21 -0.29 -2.56
C LEU A 237 1.15 0.32 -2.97
N LEU A 238 2.06 -0.48 -3.52
CA LEU A 238 3.33 0.02 -4.03
C LEU A 238 3.17 0.82 -5.33
N ALA A 239 2.18 0.46 -6.15
CA ALA A 239 1.90 1.14 -7.41
C ALA A 239 1.27 2.52 -7.18
N PHE A 240 0.31 2.63 -6.26
CA PHE A 240 -0.55 3.81 -6.11
C PHE A 240 -0.38 4.58 -4.80
N GLY A 241 0.24 3.96 -3.79
CA GLY A 241 0.55 4.59 -2.51
C GLY A 241 0.09 3.75 -1.32
N VAL A 242 1.00 3.51 -0.37
CA VAL A 242 0.78 2.60 0.77
C VAL A 242 -0.34 3.05 1.71
N HIS A 243 -0.64 4.34 1.74
CA HIS A 243 -1.65 4.89 2.63
C HIS A 243 -3.08 4.68 2.11
N LEU A 244 -3.25 4.27 0.84
CA LEU A 244 -4.52 3.73 0.35
C LEU A 244 -4.97 2.49 1.13
N ASN A 245 -4.07 1.86 1.90
CA ASN A 245 -4.41 0.79 2.82
C ASN A 245 -5.53 1.18 3.79
N VAL A 246 -5.67 2.47 4.16
CA VAL A 246 -6.81 2.92 4.99
C VAL A 246 -8.15 2.58 4.32
N LEU A 247 -8.26 2.83 3.02
CA LEU A 247 -9.45 2.50 2.23
C LEU A 247 -9.57 1.00 1.99
N CYS A 248 -8.45 0.28 1.86
CA CYS A 248 -8.47 -1.18 1.75
C CYS A 248 -8.98 -1.86 3.05
N VAL A 249 -8.70 -1.28 4.23
CA VAL A 249 -9.27 -1.78 5.49
C VAL A 249 -10.77 -1.47 5.56
N ILE A 250 -11.21 -0.29 5.11
CA ILE A 250 -12.64 0.03 5.00
C ILE A 250 -13.33 -0.92 4.02
N ALA A 251 -12.72 -1.20 2.87
CA ALA A 251 -13.25 -2.14 1.89
C ALA A 251 -13.45 -3.54 2.48
N GLN A 252 -12.48 -4.06 3.23
CA GLN A 252 -12.64 -5.32 3.95
C GLN A 252 -13.79 -5.28 4.96
N LEU A 253 -13.95 -4.17 5.68
CA LEU A 253 -15.05 -3.99 6.62
C LEU A 253 -16.41 -3.96 5.89
N LEU A 254 -16.50 -3.32 4.73
CA LEU A 254 -17.71 -3.27 3.91
C LEU A 254 -18.09 -4.64 3.33
N LEU A 255 -17.12 -5.49 2.99
CA LEU A 255 -17.37 -6.86 2.53
C LEU A 255 -18.06 -7.73 3.59
N MET A 256 -17.84 -7.43 4.87
CA MET A 256 -18.47 -8.12 6.00
C MET A 256 -19.49 -7.26 6.75
N ARG A 257 -19.98 -6.20 6.10
CA ARG A 257 -20.89 -5.20 6.71
C ARG A 257 -22.10 -5.86 7.35
N GLU A 258 -22.81 -6.70 6.61
CA GLU A 258 -24.06 -7.29 7.06
C GLU A 258 -23.84 -8.17 8.31
N ASP A 259 -22.77 -8.96 8.33
CA ASP A 259 -22.40 -9.77 9.50
C ASP A 259 -22.05 -8.90 10.72
N VAL A 260 -21.35 -7.79 10.50
CA VAL A 260 -20.98 -6.83 11.54
C VAL A 260 -22.21 -6.10 12.11
N MET A 261 -23.16 -5.73 11.24
CA MET A 261 -24.42 -5.08 11.62
C MET A 261 -25.34 -6.03 12.39
N ALA A 262 -25.45 -7.29 11.94
CA ALA A 262 -26.29 -8.30 12.57
C ALA A 262 -25.70 -8.85 13.88
N SER A 263 -24.38 -8.79 14.06
CA SER A 263 -23.72 -9.39 15.21
C SER A 263 -24.00 -8.62 16.52
N PRO A 264 -24.44 -9.30 17.60
CA PRO A 264 -24.56 -8.67 18.91
C PRO A 264 -23.19 -8.32 19.51
N SER A 265 -22.11 -8.95 19.03
CA SER A 265 -20.73 -8.71 19.45
C SER A 265 -19.80 -8.58 18.22
N PRO A 266 -19.82 -7.43 17.53
CA PRO A 266 -19.05 -7.23 16.30
C PRO A 266 -17.53 -7.41 16.49
N MET A 267 -17.03 -7.10 17.70
CA MET A 267 -15.62 -7.27 18.05
C MET A 267 -15.09 -8.69 17.77
N ARG A 268 -15.91 -9.74 17.91
CA ARG A 268 -15.48 -11.12 17.64
C ARG A 268 -15.08 -11.33 16.18
N LEU A 269 -15.81 -10.70 15.26
CA LEU A 269 -15.53 -10.73 13.83
C LEU A 269 -14.35 -9.81 13.50
N LEU A 270 -14.29 -8.66 14.15
CA LEU A 270 -13.28 -7.63 13.86
C LEU A 270 -11.90 -7.92 14.46
N ARG A 271 -11.79 -8.83 15.44
CA ARG A 271 -10.50 -9.27 16.01
C ARG A 271 -9.67 -10.05 15.00
N THR A 272 -10.34 -10.82 14.14
CA THR A 272 -9.71 -11.61 13.08
C THR A 272 -10.55 -11.41 11.83
N PHE A 273 -10.11 -10.47 11.01
CA PHE A 273 -10.72 -10.24 9.70
C PHE A 273 -10.80 -11.56 8.91
N PRO A 274 -11.82 -11.71 8.04
CA PRO A 274 -11.92 -12.85 7.16
C PRO A 274 -10.68 -12.94 6.26
N PRO A 275 -10.44 -14.09 5.62
CA PRO A 275 -9.37 -14.21 4.64
C PRO A 275 -9.42 -13.06 3.62
N LEU A 276 -8.29 -12.42 3.38
CA LEU A 276 -8.18 -11.27 2.49
C LEU A 276 -8.53 -11.67 1.06
N GLU A 277 -9.40 -10.90 0.42
CA GLU A 277 -9.70 -11.04 -1.02
C GLU A 277 -9.24 -9.77 -1.74
N ALA A 278 -8.04 -9.81 -2.34
CA ALA A 278 -7.37 -8.60 -2.81
C ALA A 278 -8.15 -7.87 -3.92
N LEU A 279 -8.69 -8.61 -4.90
CA LEU A 279 -9.41 -8.02 -6.04
C LEU A 279 -10.69 -7.27 -5.60
N PRO A 280 -11.63 -7.87 -4.83
CA PRO A 280 -12.76 -7.13 -4.27
C PRO A 280 -12.34 -5.93 -3.44
N VAL A 281 -11.32 -6.09 -2.59
CA VAL A 281 -10.82 -5.02 -1.72
C VAL A 281 -10.27 -3.84 -2.52
N ILE A 282 -9.47 -4.09 -3.55
CA ILE A 282 -8.93 -3.06 -4.44
C ILE A 282 -10.07 -2.38 -5.21
N GLY A 283 -11.01 -3.15 -5.76
CA GLY A 283 -12.14 -2.60 -6.52
C GLY A 283 -13.03 -1.66 -5.70
N ILE A 284 -13.35 -2.05 -4.46
CA ILE A 284 -14.09 -1.18 -3.52
C ILE A 284 -13.23 0.03 -3.17
N ALA A 285 -11.95 -0.16 -2.80
CA ALA A 285 -11.08 0.96 -2.41
C ALA A 285 -10.95 2.03 -3.50
N VAL A 286 -10.83 1.63 -4.77
CA VAL A 286 -10.82 2.56 -5.92
C VAL A 286 -12.15 3.31 -6.05
N THR A 287 -13.26 2.63 -5.81
CA THR A 287 -14.60 3.25 -5.81
C THR A 287 -14.71 4.28 -4.68
N LEU A 288 -14.21 3.96 -3.48
CA LEU A 288 -14.20 4.89 -2.35
C LEU A 288 -13.36 6.15 -2.60
N VAL A 289 -12.25 6.04 -3.33
CA VAL A 289 -11.44 7.21 -3.72
C VAL A 289 -12.26 8.19 -4.55
N ARG A 290 -13.14 7.70 -5.43
CA ARG A 290 -14.02 8.53 -6.25
C ARG A 290 -15.11 9.20 -5.43
N ASP A 291 -15.68 8.48 -4.46
CA ASP A 291 -16.89 8.92 -3.74
C ASP A 291 -16.58 9.81 -2.53
N LEU A 292 -15.33 9.81 -2.03
CA LEU A 292 -14.92 10.70 -0.95
C LEU A 292 -14.78 12.16 -1.42
N PRO A 293 -15.40 13.13 -0.73
CA PRO A 293 -15.41 14.52 -1.17
C PRO A 293 -14.02 15.16 -1.07
N THR A 294 -13.61 15.84 -2.15
CA THR A 294 -12.31 16.52 -2.27
C THR A 294 -12.21 17.82 -1.46
N GLU A 295 -13.32 18.54 -1.26
CA GLU A 295 -13.28 19.94 -0.78
C GLU A 295 -13.44 20.13 0.74
N GLY A 296 -13.77 19.09 1.51
CA GLY A 296 -14.24 19.27 2.90
C GLY A 296 -13.34 18.73 4.02
N ILE A 297 -12.19 18.12 3.69
CA ILE A 297 -11.52 17.24 4.64
C ILE A 297 -10.01 17.54 4.64
N SER A 298 -9.56 18.32 5.62
CA SER A 298 -8.13 18.57 5.85
C SER A 298 -7.30 17.29 6.09
N SER A 299 -7.94 16.12 6.29
CA SER A 299 -7.25 14.80 6.35
C SER A 299 -7.21 14.05 5.02
N LEU A 300 -7.97 14.47 4.00
CA LEU A 300 -7.68 14.06 2.64
C LEU A 300 -6.33 14.61 2.23
N TYR A 301 -5.88 15.79 2.70
CA TYR A 301 -4.48 16.20 2.51
C TYR A 301 -3.47 15.16 2.97
N LEU A 302 -3.80 14.17 3.81
CA LEU A 302 -2.93 13.02 4.07
C LEU A 302 -3.05 11.95 2.98
N ILE A 303 -4.25 11.50 2.57
CA ILE A 303 -4.42 10.56 1.43
C ILE A 303 -3.89 11.19 0.13
N GLU A 304 -4.29 12.43 -0.12
CA GLU A 304 -3.77 13.36 -1.10
C GLU A 304 -2.28 13.62 -0.85
N TYR A 305 -1.73 13.83 0.36
CA TYR A 305 -0.25 13.87 0.56
C TYR A 305 0.41 12.55 0.22
N CYS A 306 -0.29 11.43 0.28
CA CYS A 306 0.28 10.12 0.06
C CYS A 306 0.24 9.75 -1.42
N ILE A 307 -0.84 10.13 -2.13
CA ILE A 307 -0.93 10.16 -3.60
C ILE A 307 0.05 11.20 -4.16
N LEU A 308 0.08 12.39 -3.56
CA LEU A 308 1.02 13.47 -3.85
C LEU A 308 2.43 13.04 -3.49
N SER A 309 2.75 12.37 -2.38
CA SER A 309 4.12 11.94 -2.02
C SER A 309 4.69 11.00 -3.08
N VAL A 310 3.87 10.12 -3.66
CA VAL A 310 4.28 9.30 -4.82
C VAL A 310 4.63 10.17 -6.04
N ALA A 311 4.00 11.34 -6.22
CA ALA A 311 4.30 12.32 -7.27
C ALA A 311 5.28 13.46 -6.85
N PHE A 312 5.42 13.74 -5.56
CA PHE A 312 6.20 14.81 -4.94
C PHE A 312 7.59 14.27 -4.60
N LYS A 313 7.76 12.95 -4.46
CA LYS A 313 9.07 12.27 -4.51
C LYS A 313 9.81 12.54 -5.83
N ASP A 314 9.10 12.81 -6.93
CA ASP A 314 9.72 13.30 -8.18
C ASP A 314 10.20 14.76 -8.08
N GLN A 315 9.68 15.56 -7.13
CA GLN A 315 10.07 16.96 -6.91
C GLN A 315 11.02 17.19 -5.73
N LEU A 316 10.91 16.48 -4.59
CA LEU A 316 11.80 16.69 -3.43
C LEU A 316 13.25 16.27 -3.69
N PHE A 317 13.48 15.34 -4.63
CA PHE A 317 14.83 15.07 -5.14
C PHE A 317 15.45 16.29 -5.86
N LYS A 318 14.62 17.14 -6.47
CA LYS A 318 15.06 18.39 -7.12
C LYS A 318 15.58 19.41 -6.10
N SER A 319 15.02 19.46 -4.89
CA SER A 319 15.44 20.43 -3.86
C SER A 319 16.78 20.07 -3.20
N ARG A 320 17.14 18.78 -3.11
CA ARG A 320 18.46 18.37 -2.60
C ARG A 320 19.59 18.57 -3.61
N TYR A 321 19.30 18.73 -4.91
CA TYR A 321 20.32 18.97 -5.94
C TYR A 321 20.44 20.44 -6.37
N ASN A 322 19.36 21.24 -6.27
CA ASN A 322 19.40 22.67 -6.59
C ASN A 322 19.17 23.53 -5.34
N ARG A 323 20.20 23.64 -4.50
CA ARG A 323 20.35 24.82 -3.61
C ARG A 323 21.06 25.93 -4.36
N THR A 324 20.38 26.54 -5.32
CA THR A 324 20.66 27.92 -5.75
C THR A 324 19.45 28.53 -6.46
N SER A 325 19.00 29.66 -5.89
CA SER A 325 18.13 30.71 -6.46
C SER A 325 16.60 30.57 -6.38
N ASN A 326 16.06 31.45 -5.54
CA ASN A 326 14.85 32.28 -5.64
C ASN A 326 13.46 31.71 -5.99
N ASN A 327 12.56 31.88 -5.01
CA ASN A 327 11.16 32.29 -5.08
C ASN A 327 10.41 32.06 -6.41
N LYS A 328 9.46 31.10 -6.39
CA LYS A 328 8.13 31.22 -7.03
C LYS A 328 7.22 30.06 -6.60
N ILE A 329 6.16 30.40 -5.86
CA ILE A 329 5.12 29.50 -5.34
C ILE A 329 3.94 29.17 -6.33
N PRO A 330 3.75 29.70 -7.57
CA PRO A 330 2.51 29.41 -8.31
C PRO A 330 2.47 28.15 -9.21
N GLN A 331 3.49 27.30 -9.27
CA GLN A 331 3.43 26.05 -10.08
C GLN A 331 2.84 24.83 -9.35
N GLN A 332 2.52 24.97 -8.06
CA GLN A 332 2.01 23.87 -7.24
C GLN A 332 0.54 23.56 -7.51
N ILE A 333 -0.25 24.47 -8.10
CA ILE A 333 -1.70 24.29 -8.26
C ILE A 333 -2.08 23.58 -9.57
N PHE A 334 -1.28 23.70 -10.63
CA PHE A 334 -1.60 23.11 -11.94
C PHE A 334 -1.40 21.59 -11.99
N VAL A 335 -0.44 21.06 -11.22
CA VAL A 335 -0.16 19.61 -11.11
C VAL A 335 -1.20 18.89 -10.24
N LEU A 336 -1.88 19.61 -9.34
CA LEU A 336 -2.96 19.08 -8.49
C LEU A 336 -4.19 18.67 -9.31
N ALA A 337 -4.48 19.39 -10.40
CA ALA A 337 -5.57 19.06 -11.30
C ALA A 337 -5.27 17.81 -12.15
N GLU A 338 -4.02 17.60 -12.58
CA GLU A 338 -3.65 16.49 -13.47
C GLU A 338 -3.64 15.13 -12.78
N ILE A 339 -3.29 15.03 -11.49
CA ILE A 339 -3.18 13.74 -10.77
C ILE A 339 -4.53 13.30 -10.19
N GLY A 340 -5.32 14.25 -9.67
CA GLY A 340 -6.74 14.04 -9.41
C GLY A 340 -7.44 13.58 -10.67
N ALA A 341 -7.21 14.25 -11.80
CA ALA A 341 -7.67 13.80 -13.11
C ALA A 341 -7.07 12.46 -13.54
N TYR A 342 -5.86 12.08 -13.12
CA TYR A 342 -5.23 10.81 -13.53
C TYR A 342 -5.84 9.60 -12.80
N VAL A 343 -6.04 9.70 -11.49
CA VAL A 343 -6.73 8.66 -10.70
C VAL A 343 -8.21 8.63 -11.06
N PHE A 344 -8.82 9.80 -11.32
CA PHE A 344 -10.19 9.92 -11.80
C PHE A 344 -10.37 9.38 -13.23
N GLU A 345 -9.45 9.65 -14.17
CA GLU A 345 -9.43 9.07 -15.52
C GLU A 345 -9.15 7.58 -15.49
N LEU A 346 -8.23 7.08 -14.63
CA LEU A 346 -8.05 5.64 -14.45
C LEU A 346 -9.30 5.00 -13.84
N ALA A 347 -9.95 5.63 -12.87
CA ALA A 347 -11.19 5.15 -12.28
C ALA A 347 -12.36 5.19 -13.28
N ILE A 348 -12.43 6.20 -14.14
CA ILE A 348 -13.38 6.30 -15.26
C ILE A 348 -13.07 5.25 -16.34
N GLN A 349 -11.81 5.02 -16.67
CA GLN A 349 -11.39 4.01 -17.65
C GLN A 349 -11.62 2.58 -17.14
N VAL A 350 -11.37 2.33 -15.86
CA VAL A 350 -11.71 1.06 -15.20
C VAL A 350 -13.23 0.90 -15.13
N SER A 351 -13.98 1.93 -14.73
CA SER A 351 -15.45 1.91 -14.74
C SER A 351 -16.04 1.71 -16.14
N ARG A 352 -15.40 2.23 -17.20
CA ARG A 352 -15.79 2.01 -18.60
C ARG A 352 -15.37 0.63 -19.11
N ALA A 353 -14.23 0.09 -18.65
CA ALA A 353 -13.82 -1.28 -18.94
C ALA A 353 -14.71 -2.31 -18.23
N SER A 354 -15.22 -2.01 -17.04
CA SER A 354 -16.22 -2.84 -16.34
C SER A 354 -17.61 -2.84 -17.01
N ILE A 355 -17.83 -1.97 -18.00
CA ILE A 355 -19.08 -1.91 -18.80
C ILE A 355 -18.98 -2.79 -20.06
N LEU A 356 -17.79 -3.26 -20.44
CA LEU A 356 -17.57 -4.13 -21.59
C LEU A 356 -16.73 -5.35 -21.18
N ASP A 357 -17.43 -6.45 -20.90
CA ASP A 357 -16.93 -7.81 -20.70
C ASP A 357 -16.10 -8.12 -19.43
N VAL A 358 -16.81 -8.55 -18.38
CA VAL A 358 -16.55 -9.64 -17.39
C VAL A 358 -17.47 -9.37 -16.16
N PRO A 359 -18.15 -10.38 -15.57
CA PRO A 359 -19.41 -10.16 -14.84
C PRO A 359 -19.22 -9.65 -13.41
N VAL A 360 -19.04 -8.34 -13.25
CA VAL A 360 -19.20 -7.63 -11.96
C VAL A 360 -20.68 -7.63 -11.49
N ARG A 361 -21.62 -8.00 -12.38
CA ARG A 361 -23.05 -8.15 -12.07
C ARG A 361 -23.36 -9.19 -10.99
N GLN A 362 -22.44 -10.12 -10.69
CA GLN A 362 -22.66 -11.14 -9.66
C GLN A 362 -22.25 -10.68 -8.24
N CYS A 363 -21.38 -9.67 -8.10
CA CYS A 363 -21.06 -9.07 -6.80
C CYS A 363 -22.11 -8.03 -6.37
N LEU A 364 -22.71 -7.32 -7.34
CA LEU A 364 -23.77 -6.34 -7.06
C LEU A 364 -25.14 -6.97 -6.80
N SER A 365 -25.35 -8.25 -7.12
CA SER A 365 -26.58 -8.98 -6.77
C SER A 365 -26.62 -9.50 -5.33
N LEU A 366 -25.55 -9.28 -4.55
CA LEU A 366 -25.44 -9.71 -3.14
C LEU A 366 -25.57 -8.57 -2.13
N LEU A 367 -25.77 -7.33 -2.59
CA LEU A 367 -26.13 -6.20 -1.74
C LEU A 367 -27.65 -5.98 -1.82
N PRO A 368 -28.40 -6.04 -0.70
CA PRO A 368 -29.82 -5.75 -0.71
C PRO A 368 -30.06 -4.27 -1.07
N MET A 369 -30.50 -4.03 -2.30
CA MET A 369 -30.98 -2.74 -2.77
C MET A 369 -32.30 -2.41 -2.06
N HIS A 370 -32.26 -1.65 -0.98
CA HIS A 370 -33.46 -0.95 -0.49
C HIS A 370 -33.67 0.32 -1.30
N HIS A 371 -34.80 0.34 -2.01
CA HIS A 371 -35.35 1.46 -2.77
C HIS A 371 -35.36 2.76 -1.96
N ILE A 372 -34.61 3.77 -2.42
CA ILE A 372 -34.89 5.17 -2.11
C ILE A 372 -35.70 5.72 -3.29
N TYR A 373 -37.03 5.75 -3.15
CA TYR A 373 -37.89 6.59 -3.97
C TYR A 373 -37.71 8.04 -3.50
N LEU A 374 -37.09 8.89 -4.33
CA LEU A 374 -37.21 10.33 -4.20
C LEU A 374 -38.43 10.77 -5.02
N GLU A 375 -39.55 11.00 -4.36
CA GLU A 375 -40.68 11.75 -4.93
C GLU A 375 -40.28 13.23 -5.06
N SER A 376 -40.38 13.75 -6.27
CA SER A 376 -40.25 15.19 -6.56
C SER A 376 -41.51 15.93 -6.10
N PRO A 377 -41.40 17.10 -5.43
CA PRO A 377 -42.57 17.93 -5.15
C PRO A 377 -43.07 18.64 -6.42
N PRO A 378 -44.39 18.94 -6.51
CA PRO A 378 -44.95 19.59 -7.68
C PRO A 378 -44.56 21.07 -7.74
N LEU A 379 -44.15 21.52 -8.92
CA LEU A 379 -44.01 22.93 -9.27
C LEU A 379 -45.41 23.55 -9.37
N SER A 380 -45.67 24.56 -8.55
CA SER A 380 -46.80 25.46 -8.66
C SER A 380 -46.37 26.82 -9.22
N GLN A 381 -47.16 27.25 -10.21
CA GLN A 381 -47.24 28.51 -10.96
C GLN A 381 -46.25 28.71 -12.11
#